data_AF-A0A383E405-F1
#
_entry.id   AF-A0A383E405-F1
#
_cell.length_a   1.000
_cell.length_b   1.000
_cell.length_c   1.000
_cell.angle_alpha   90.00
_cell.angle_beta   90.00
_cell.angle_gamma   90.00
#
_symmetry.space_group_name_H-M   'P 1'
#
loop_
_entity.id
_entity.type
_entity.pdbx_description
1 polymer ?
#
loop_
_entity_poly.entity_id
_entity_poly.type
_entity_poly.pdbx_seq_one_letter_code
_entity_poly.pdbx_strand_id
1 'polypeptide(L)'
;MNGNWPLKWKARAWKKAHGGMVENIDLWERMISLAKTHEFTFEWVKGHAGHAENEICDQLAVTASQGEDLPPDTGYEEAEARRNAQPDLFGQGL
;
A
#
# COMPACT_ATOMS: atom_id res chain seq x y z
N MET A 1 -8.67 -4.30 13.43
CA MET A 1 -7.84 -4.91 12.37
C MET A 1 -7.73 -6.42 12.63
N ASN A 2 -8.38 -7.24 11.80
CA ASN A 2 -8.15 -8.70 11.83
C ASN A 2 -6.83 -8.98 11.09
N GLY A 3 -5.74 -8.97 11.84
CA GLY A 3 -4.37 -9.06 11.34
C GLY A 3 -3.59 -7.80 11.70
N ASN A 4 -2.77 -7.88 12.74
CA ASN A 4 -1.89 -6.79 13.18
C ASN A 4 -0.58 -6.73 12.36
N TRP A 5 -0.66 -7.03 11.07
CA TRP A 5 0.49 -7.23 10.20
C TRP A 5 1.30 -5.96 9.97
N PRO A 6 0.71 -4.76 9.77
CA PRO A 6 1.50 -3.55 9.56
C PRO A 6 2.30 -3.17 10.81
N LEU A 7 1.74 -3.36 12.01
CA LEU A 7 2.48 -3.11 13.26
C LEU A 7 3.58 -4.16 13.49
N LYS A 8 3.37 -5.42 13.13
CA LYS A 8 4.41 -6.46 13.19
C LYS A 8 5.55 -6.17 12.23
N TRP A 9 5.27 -5.70 11.02
CA TRP A 9 6.29 -5.28 10.06
C TRP A 9 7.05 -4.07 10.56
N LYS A 10 6.35 -3.06 11.08
CA LYS A 10 6.99 -1.88 11.69
C LYS A 10 7.91 -2.26 12.85
N ALA A 11 7.48 -3.19 13.72
CA ALA A 11 8.31 -3.71 14.81
C ALA A 11 9.56 -4.47 14.32
N ARG A 12 9.53 -4.99 13.08
CA ARG A 12 10.67 -5.66 12.41
C ARG A 12 11.42 -4.74 11.44
N ALA A 13 11.29 -3.41 11.61
CA ALA A 13 11.90 -2.42 10.73
C ALA A 13 11.60 -2.67 9.24
N TRP A 14 10.35 -3.05 8.95
CA TRP A 14 9.82 -3.29 7.61
C TRP A 14 10.49 -4.45 6.83
N LYS A 15 11.09 -5.41 7.53
CA LYS A 15 11.68 -6.61 6.89
C LYS A 15 10.65 -7.73 6.73
N LYS A 16 10.59 -8.32 5.53
CA LYS A 16 9.81 -9.54 5.25
C LYS A 16 10.43 -10.75 5.94
N ALA A 17 9.62 -11.79 6.18
CA ALA A 17 10.08 -13.01 6.87
C ALA A 17 11.15 -13.79 6.08
N HIS A 18 11.05 -13.76 4.75
CA HIS A 18 11.97 -14.47 3.83
C HIS A 18 13.11 -13.58 3.33
N GLY A 19 13.34 -12.43 3.97
CA GLY A 19 14.33 -11.45 3.54
C GLY A 19 13.73 -10.37 2.64
N GLY A 20 14.49 -9.28 2.52
CA GLY A 20 14.10 -8.07 1.83
C GLY A 20 13.08 -7.21 2.56
N MET A 21 12.78 -6.05 1.96
CA MET A 21 11.88 -5.05 2.53
C MET A 21 10.42 -5.30 2.13
N VAL A 22 9.50 -4.91 2.99
CA VAL A 22 8.07 -4.80 2.69
C VAL A 22 7.87 -3.71 1.62
N GLU A 23 6.91 -3.92 0.73
CA GLU A 23 6.56 -2.95 -0.31
C GLU A 23 5.62 -1.85 0.24
N ASN A 24 5.65 -0.66 -0.37
CA ASN A 24 4.76 0.47 -0.06
C ASN A 24 4.82 0.91 1.42
N ILE A 25 6.02 0.92 2.00
CA ILE A 25 6.25 1.25 3.42
C ILE A 25 5.71 2.64 3.77
N ASP A 26 5.89 3.60 2.87
CA ASP A 26 5.41 4.98 2.97
C ASP A 26 3.88 5.04 3.15
N LEU A 27 3.13 4.28 2.35
CA LEU A 27 1.67 4.19 2.46
C LEU A 27 1.24 3.54 3.78
N TRP A 28 1.94 2.47 4.20
CA TRP A 28 1.68 1.82 5.48
C TRP A 28 1.96 2.72 6.67
N GLU A 29 3.03 3.51 6.64
CA GLU A 29 3.35 4.46 7.71
C GLU A 29 2.31 5.56 7.83
N ARG A 30 1.84 6.09 6.69
CA ARG A 30 0.76 7.06 6.65
C ARG A 30 -0.54 6.48 7.20
N MET A 31 -0.91 5.27 6.78
CA MET A 31 -2.14 4.61 7.24
C MET A 31 -2.09 4.28 8.75
N ILE A 32 -0.98 3.76 9.26
CA ILE A 32 -0.80 3.50 10.70
C ILE A 32 -0.96 4.79 11.51
N SER A 33 -0.46 5.92 11.00
CA SER A 33 -0.56 7.21 11.69
C SER A 33 -2.02 7.71 11.76
N LEU A 34 -2.77 7.55 10.67
CA LEU A 34 -4.21 7.87 10.63
C LEU A 34 -5.03 6.91 11.52
N ALA A 35 -4.69 5.63 11.54
CA ALA A 35 -5.35 4.61 12.37
C ALA A 35 -5.14 4.79 13.87
N LYS A 36 -4.14 5.59 14.29
CA LYS A 36 -4.00 6.03 15.69
C LYS A 36 -4.94 7.17 16.05
N THR A 37 -5.41 7.92 15.06
CA THR A 37 -6.20 9.14 15.24
C THR A 37 -7.70 8.86 15.12
N HIS A 38 -8.08 7.92 14.25
CA HIS A 38 -9.47 7.63 13.94
C HIS A 38 -9.87 6.22 14.39
N GLU A 39 -11.09 6.09 14.90
CA GLU A 39 -11.72 4.80 15.17
C GLU A 39 -12.50 4.35 13.94
N PHE A 40 -12.14 3.21 13.37
CA PHE A 40 -12.85 2.62 12.24
C PHE A 40 -12.68 1.09 12.20
N THR A 41 -13.60 0.44 11.50
CA THR A 41 -13.57 -0.99 11.25
C THR A 41 -13.37 -1.26 9.77
N PHE A 42 -12.61 -2.30 9.45
CA PHE A 42 -12.50 -2.80 8.08
C PHE A 42 -13.62 -3.80 7.81
N GLU A 43 -14.40 -3.53 6.77
CA GLU A 43 -15.36 -4.47 6.21
C GLU A 43 -14.86 -4.94 4.85
N TRP A 44 -14.62 -6.25 4.72
CA TRP A 44 -14.16 -6.86 3.48
C TRP A 44 -15.37 -7.31 2.68
N VAL A 45 -15.70 -6.57 1.63
CA VAL A 45 -16.81 -6.92 0.72
C VAL A 45 -16.36 -7.92 -0.35
N LYS A 46 -17.25 -8.81 -0.74
CA LYS A 46 -16.96 -9.86 -1.73
C LYS A 46 -17.20 -9.33 -3.15
N GLY A 47 -16.15 -8.75 -3.74
CA GLY A 47 -16.20 -8.20 -5.10
C GLY A 47 -16.84 -6.82 -5.18
N HIS A 48 -16.75 -6.20 -6.36
CA HIS A 48 -17.20 -4.81 -6.60
C HIS A 48 -18.72 -4.68 -6.80
N ALA A 49 -19.46 -5.79 -6.92
CA ALA A 49 -20.87 -5.77 -7.27
C ALA A 49 -21.77 -5.81 -6.03
N GLY A 50 -22.70 -4.86 -5.94
CA GLY A 50 -23.77 -4.88 -4.92
C GLY A 50 -23.60 -3.88 -3.77
N HIS A 51 -22.58 -3.03 -3.83
CA HIS A 51 -22.41 -1.89 -2.92
C HIS A 51 -22.21 -0.63 -3.76
N ALA A 52 -23.26 0.20 -3.85
CA ALA A 52 -23.28 1.37 -4.72
C ALA A 52 -22.10 2.32 -4.46
N GLU A 53 -21.71 2.48 -3.19
CA GLU A 53 -20.58 3.31 -2.78
C GLU A 53 -19.24 2.76 -3.28
N ASN A 54 -19.07 1.45 -3.29
CA ASN A 54 -17.86 0.80 -3.80
C ASN A 54 -17.81 0.87 -5.34
N GLU A 55 -18.95 0.75 -6.01
CA GLU A 55 -19.06 0.92 -7.47
C GLU A 55 -18.71 2.36 -7.89
N ILE A 56 -19.13 3.35 -7.11
CA ILE A 56 -18.73 4.75 -7.32
C ILE A 56 -17.22 4.93 -7.10
N CYS A 57 -16.67 4.36 -6.02
CA CYS A 57 -15.22 4.41 -5.77
C CYS A 57 -14.42 3.79 -6.92
N ASP A 58 -14.87 2.66 -7.46
CA ASP A 58 -14.25 1.99 -8.61
C ASP A 58 -14.29 2.88 -9.86
N GLN A 59 -15.46 3.41 -10.19
CA GLN A 59 -15.61 4.32 -11.33
C GLN A 59 -14.71 5.55 -11.21
N LEU A 60 -14.64 6.16 -10.03
CA LEU A 60 -13.77 7.32 -9.77
C LEU A 60 -12.29 6.95 -9.93
N ALA A 61 -11.87 5.80 -9.41
CA ALA A 61 -10.50 5.33 -9.53
C ALA A 61 -10.12 5.05 -10.99
N VAL A 62 -11.00 4.39 -11.76
CA VAL A 62 -10.81 4.13 -13.19
C VAL A 62 -10.71 5.44 -13.97
N THR A 63 -11.65 6.36 -13.75
CA THR A 63 -11.64 7.67 -14.43
C THR A 63 -10.36 8.45 -14.11
N ALA A 64 -9.95 8.49 -12.85
CA ALA A 64 -8.71 9.16 -12.46
C ALA A 64 -7.48 8.52 -13.14
N SER A 65 -7.44 7.19 -13.24
CA SER A 65 -6.31 6.49 -13.88
C SER A 65 -6.15 6.80 -15.38
N GLN A 66 -7.22 7.24 -16.04
CA GLN A 66 -7.22 7.61 -17.47
C GLN A 66 -6.99 9.10 -17.70
N GLY A 67 -6.84 9.90 -16.65
CA GLY A 67 -6.57 11.33 -16.77
C GLY A 67 -5.19 11.62 -17.35
N GLU A 68 -5.06 12.79 -17.99
CA GLU A 68 -3.77 13.35 -18.38
C GLU A 68 -3.14 14.09 -17.19
N ASP A 69 -1.81 14.26 -17.22
CA ASP A 69 -1.04 15.00 -16.19
C ASP A 69 -1.20 14.48 -14.74
N LEU A 70 -1.12 13.16 -14.56
CA LEU A 70 -1.13 12.54 -13.23
C LEU A 70 0.07 13.02 -12.38
N PRO A 71 -0.14 13.34 -11.09
CA PRO A 71 0.96 13.68 -10.20
C PRO A 71 1.92 12.49 -10.05
N PRO A 72 3.22 12.74 -9.87
CA PRO A 72 4.19 11.67 -9.67
C PRO A 72 3.88 10.92 -8.36
N ASP A 73 3.97 9.59 -8.42
CA ASP A 73 4.00 8.76 -7.22
C ASP A 73 5.43 8.74 -6.68
N THR A 74 5.76 9.77 -5.90
CA THR A 74 7.11 9.90 -5.32
C THR A 74 7.50 8.71 -4.43
N GLY A 75 6.54 8.07 -3.77
CA GLY A 75 6.80 6.88 -2.96
C GLY A 75 7.25 5.71 -3.81
N TYR A 76 6.55 5.49 -4.93
CA TYR A 76 6.94 4.50 -5.93
C TYR A 76 8.27 4.85 -6.60
N GLU A 77 8.46 6.06 -7.12
CA GLU A 77 9.67 6.47 -7.84
C GLU A 77 10.94 6.34 -6.97
N GLU A 78 10.87 6.72 -5.70
CA GLU A 78 11.97 6.55 -4.75
C GLU A 78 12.22 5.07 -4.40
N ALA A 79 11.16 4.26 -4.27
CA ALA A 79 11.27 2.83 -4.02
C ALA A 79 11.89 2.10 -5.22
N GLU A 80 11.49 2.45 -6.45
CA GLU A 80 12.08 1.98 -7.70
C GLU A 80 13.56 2.33 -7.78
N ALA A 81 13.91 3.60 -7.54
CA ALA A 81 15.30 4.05 -7.52
C ALA A 81 16.14 3.29 -6.49
N ARG A 82 15.60 3.07 -5.28
CA ARG A 82 16.25 2.30 -4.22
C ARG A 82 16.43 0.84 -4.61
N ARG A 83 15.44 0.22 -5.24
CA ARG A 83 15.55 -1.17 -5.74
C ARG A 83 16.61 -1.29 -6.83
N ASN A 84 16.65 -0.35 -7.75
CA ASN A 84 17.65 -0.34 -8.83
C ASN A 84 19.08 -0.14 -8.28
N ALA A 85 19.23 0.65 -7.21
CA ALA A 85 20.51 0.87 -6.54
C ALA A 85 20.95 -0.31 -5.64
N GLN A 86 20.00 -1.11 -5.12
CA GLN A 86 20.24 -2.21 -4.17
C GLN A 86 19.38 -3.44 -4.50
N PRO A 87 19.65 -4.14 -5.63
CA PRO A 87 18.79 -5.21 -6.14
C PRO A 87 18.73 -6.45 -5.21
N ASP A 88 19.76 -6.65 -4.38
CA ASP A 88 19.88 -7.73 -3.40
C ASP A 88 18.95 -7.54 -2.17
N LEU A 89 18.62 -6.30 -1.81
CA LEU A 89 17.80 -5.95 -0.64
C LEU A 89 16.30 -5.98 -0.90
N PHE A 90 15.86 -5.99 -2.16
CA PHE A 90 14.43 -6.01 -2.51
C PHE A 90 14.00 -7.30 -3.23
N GLY A 91 14.95 -8.21 -3.48
CA GLY A 91 14.69 -9.56 -3.98
C GLY A 91 14.25 -9.58 -5.44
N GLN A 92 15.21 -9.64 -6.36
CA GLN A 92 15.04 -10.42 -7.59
C GLN A 92 15.70 -11.78 -7.37
N GLY A 93 15.01 -12.66 -6.66
CA GLY A 93 15.28 -14.10 -6.67
C GLY A 93 14.20 -14.74 -7.55
N LEU A 94 14.63 -15.56 -8.51
CA LEU A 94 13.82 -16.39 -9.42
C LEU A 94 12.56 -16.98 -8.76
#